data_AF-A0A3D2XIW4-F1
#
_entry.id   AF-A0A3D2XIW4-F1
#
_cell.length_a   1.000
_cell.length_b   1.000
_cell.length_c   1.000
_cell.angle_alpha   90.00
_cell.angle_beta   90.00
_cell.angle_gamma   90.00
#
_symmetry.space_group_name_H-M   'P 1'
#
loop_
_entity.id
_entity.type
_entity.pdbx_description
1 polymer ?
#
loop_
_entity_poly.entity_id
_entity_poly.type
_entity_poly.pdbx_seq_one_letter_code
_entity_poly.pdbx_strand_id
1 'polypeptide(L)'
;MTDLKDILHEDDGIKNDDLLRYLEGNASDEERFAIEKQMADSDFINDAVEGLQGFQDKQKMQQYAAQLKLQLRKQTSKDRKRKLRRNLNSQQWTMVTIVTIILLCVLAYWVIRLYQHKV
;
A
#
# COMPACT_ATOMS: atom_id res chain seq x y z
N MET A 1 5.03 16.84 -14.44
CA MET A 1 4.12 16.00 -13.63
C MET A 1 4.98 15.45 -12.51
N THR A 2 4.87 16.03 -11.32
CA THR A 2 5.73 15.68 -10.17
C THR A 2 5.33 14.31 -9.65
N ASP A 3 6.32 13.43 -9.51
CA ASP A 3 6.15 12.02 -9.20
C ASP A 3 5.71 11.87 -7.73
N LEU A 4 4.40 11.65 -7.49
CA LEU A 4 3.83 11.39 -6.15
C LEU A 4 4.40 10.13 -5.47
N LYS A 5 5.26 9.36 -6.14
CA LYS A 5 6.00 8.27 -5.53
C LYS A 5 7.26 8.70 -4.78
N ASP A 6 7.79 9.88 -5.09
CA ASP A 6 9.09 10.36 -4.56
C ASP A 6 8.94 11.20 -3.28
N ILE A 7 7.71 11.53 -2.88
CA ILE A 7 7.40 12.25 -1.63
C ILE A 7 7.64 11.40 -0.37
N LEU A 8 7.82 10.09 -0.50
CA LEU A 8 8.24 9.24 0.61
C LEU A 8 9.75 8.99 0.45
N HIS A 9 10.55 10.00 0.76
CA HIS A 9 11.96 9.76 1.08
C HIS A 9 11.99 8.76 2.24
N GLU A 10 12.65 7.63 2.02
CA GLU A 10 12.99 6.64 3.05
C GLU A 10 14.07 7.29 3.91
N ASP A 11 13.66 8.29 4.70
CA ASP A 11 14.55 8.95 5.62
C ASP A 11 14.79 7.96 6.76
N ASP A 12 16.03 7.50 6.91
CA ASP A 12 16.50 6.68 8.04
C ASP A 12 16.45 7.45 9.39
N GLY A 13 15.70 8.56 9.40
CA GLY A 13 15.70 9.63 10.36
C GLY A 13 14.59 9.50 11.39
N ILE A 14 15.03 9.33 12.63
CA ILE A 14 14.30 9.34 13.90
C ILE A 14 13.25 8.23 14.08
N LYS A 15 13.53 7.32 15.02
CA LYS A 15 12.52 6.37 15.49
C LYS A 15 11.41 7.12 16.22
N ASN A 16 10.17 6.76 15.93
CA ASN A 16 8.99 7.33 16.59
C ASN A 16 9.07 7.27 18.12
N ASP A 17 9.65 6.19 18.67
CA ASP A 17 9.80 6.02 20.12
C ASP A 17 10.81 7.02 20.71
N ASP A 18 11.82 7.43 19.95
CA ASP A 18 12.87 8.37 20.38
C ASP A 18 12.31 9.81 20.35
N LEU A 19 11.52 10.14 19.31
CA LEU A 19 10.74 11.39 19.24
C LEU A 19 9.77 11.54 20.40
N LEU A 20 9.06 10.46 20.75
CA LEU A 20 8.13 10.46 21.86
C LEU A 20 8.85 10.75 23.18
N ARG A 21 9.99 10.10 23.45
CA ARG A 21 10.82 10.38 24.63
C ARG A 21 11.32 11.82 24.65
N TYR A 22 11.75 12.35 23.49
CA TYR A 22 12.17 13.73 23.34
C TYR A 22 11.05 14.71 23.70
N LEU A 23 9.86 14.51 23.14
CA LEU A 23 8.69 15.32 23.44
C LEU A 23 8.30 15.23 24.92
N GLU A 24 8.39 14.05 25.54
CA GLU A 24 8.09 13.83 26.96
C GLU A 24 9.17 14.37 27.92
N GLY A 25 10.34 14.77 27.42
CA GLY A 25 11.46 15.24 28.25
C GLY A 25 12.30 14.12 28.87
N ASN A 26 12.13 12.88 28.41
CA ASN A 26 12.80 11.67 28.93
C ASN A 26 13.91 11.14 27.99
N ALA A 27 14.26 11.89 26.93
CA ALA A 27 15.33 11.51 26.01
C ALA A 27 16.73 11.73 26.61
N SER A 28 17.68 10.87 26.27
CA SER A 28 19.09 11.07 26.64
C SER A 28 19.71 12.24 25.88
N ASP A 29 20.83 12.78 26.37
CA ASP A 29 21.51 13.90 25.70
C ASP A 29 21.96 13.55 24.27
N GLU A 30 22.37 12.29 24.05
CA GLU A 30 22.74 11.78 22.73
C GLU A 30 21.54 11.75 21.77
N GLU A 31 20.37 11.29 22.26
CA GLU A 31 19.12 11.24 21.50
C GLU A 31 18.62 12.64 21.16
N ARG A 32 18.67 13.56 22.13
CA ARG A 32 18.27 14.96 21.93
C ARG A 32 19.13 15.63 20.88
N PHE A 33 20.46 15.48 20.95
CA PHE A 33 21.38 16.05 19.98
C PHE A 33 21.13 15.52 18.57
N ALA A 34 20.88 14.21 18.42
CA ALA A 34 20.58 13.60 17.13
C ALA A 34 19.28 14.16 16.51
N ILE A 35 18.25 14.37 17.33
CA ILE A 35 16.97 14.94 16.90
C ILE A 35 17.14 16.41 16.52
N GLU A 36 17.78 17.21 17.36
CA GLU A 36 18.02 18.64 17.11
C GLU A 36 18.87 18.86 15.85
N LYS A 37 19.86 18.00 15.60
CA LYS A 37 20.63 18.02 14.35
C LYS A 37 19.74 17.77 13.13
N GLN A 38 18.86 16.78 13.18
CA GLN A 38 17.95 16.48 12.07
C GLN A 38 16.88 17.55 11.86
N MET A 39 16.41 18.20 12.93
CA MET A 39 15.55 19.37 12.83
C MET A 39 16.27 20.55 12.13
N ALA A 40 17.56 20.74 12.42
CA ALA A 40 18.36 21.77 11.74
C ALA A 40 18.64 21.44 10.25
N ASP A 41 18.77 20.15 9.92
CA ASP A 41 19.06 19.69 8.57
C ASP A 41 17.80 19.61 7.67
N SER A 42 16.58 19.57 8.25
CA SER A 42 15.32 19.38 7.50
C SER A 42 14.18 20.25 8.03
N ASP A 43 13.78 21.24 7.23
CA ASP A 43 12.62 22.11 7.49
C ASP A 43 11.33 21.30 7.72
N PHE A 44 11.16 20.18 7.00
CA PHE A 44 10.00 19.30 7.14
C PHE A 44 9.96 18.63 8.53
N ILE A 45 11.11 18.15 9.03
CA ILE A 45 11.19 17.53 10.34
C ILE A 45 11.01 18.58 11.44
N ASN A 46 11.59 19.77 11.27
CA ASN A 46 11.39 20.88 12.19
C ASN A 46 9.91 21.25 12.35
N ASP A 47 9.21 21.48 11.23
CA ASP A 47 7.77 21.79 11.22
C ASP A 47 6.94 20.67 11.85
N ALA A 48 7.28 19.40 11.57
CA ALA A 48 6.61 18.26 12.15
C ALA A 48 6.79 18.21 13.68
N VAL A 49 8.01 18.38 14.19
CA VAL A 49 8.29 18.36 15.64
C VAL A 49 7.61 19.51 16.35
N GLU A 50 7.64 20.73 15.80
CA GLU A 50 6.94 21.89 16.36
C GLU A 50 5.42 21.65 16.43
N GLY A 51 4.83 21.12 15.35
CA GLY A 51 3.42 20.74 15.33
C GLY A 51 3.04 19.68 16.37
N LEU A 52 3.93 18.72 16.63
CA LEU A 52 3.72 17.71 17.67
C LEU A 52 3.88 18.28 19.09
N GLN A 53 4.80 19.23 19.31
CA GLN A 53 4.96 19.92 20.59
C GLN A 53 3.74 20.80 20.94
N GLY A 54 3.13 21.44 19.93
CA GLY A 54 1.91 22.23 20.10
C GLY A 54 0.66 21.43 20.49
N PHE A 55 0.74 20.10 20.47
CA PHE A 55 -0.38 19.23 20.81
C PHE A 55 -0.55 19.11 22.34
N GLN A 56 -1.63 19.67 22.88
CA GLN A 56 -1.86 19.74 24.33
C GLN A 56 -1.96 18.36 25.03
N ASP A 57 -2.48 17.35 24.34
CA ASP A 57 -2.75 16.03 24.92
C ASP A 57 -1.99 14.93 24.17
N LYS A 58 -0.81 14.60 24.70
CA LYS A 58 0.09 13.58 24.14
C LYS A 58 -0.54 12.18 24.13
N GLN A 59 -1.42 11.87 25.09
CA GLN A 59 -2.09 10.57 25.12
C GLN A 59 -3.13 10.45 24.01
N LYS A 60 -3.90 11.52 23.76
CA LYS A 60 -4.83 11.54 22.61
C LYS A 60 -4.08 11.44 21.29
N MET A 61 -2.93 12.09 21.15
CA MET A 61 -2.09 12.00 19.95
C MET A 61 -1.66 10.56 19.64
N GLN A 62 -1.21 9.80 20.64
CA GLN A 62 -0.89 8.38 20.48
C GLN A 62 -2.12 7.54 20.07
N GLN A 63 -3.28 7.81 20.66
CA GLN A 63 -4.52 7.13 20.29
C GLN A 63 -4.92 7.43 18.84
N TYR A 64 -4.81 8.68 18.40
CA TYR A 64 -5.08 9.07 17.02
C TYR A 64 -4.12 8.39 16.04
N ALA A 65 -2.82 8.34 16.36
CA ALA A 65 -1.83 7.64 15.53
C ALA A 65 -2.16 6.13 15.41
N ALA A 66 -2.55 5.49 16.51
CA ALA A 66 -2.97 4.08 16.52
C ALA A 66 -4.23 3.85 15.67
N GLN A 67 -5.23 4.73 15.81
CA GLN A 67 -6.47 4.67 15.01
C GLN A 67 -6.17 4.87 13.51
N LEU A 68 -5.32 5.83 13.17
CA LEU A 68 -4.93 6.11 11.79
C LEU A 68 -4.21 4.89 11.18
N LYS A 69 -3.25 4.29 11.88
CA LYS A 69 -2.57 3.07 11.44
C LYS A 69 -3.56 1.93 11.17
N LEU A 70 -4.55 1.76 12.04
CA LEU A 70 -5.60 0.76 11.87
C LEU A 70 -6.50 1.06 10.66
N GLN A 71 -6.91 2.31 10.48
CA GLN A 71 -7.74 2.74 9.35
C GLN A 71 -7.01 2.61 8.00
N LEU A 72 -5.75 3.02 7.93
CA LEU A 72 -4.90 2.87 6.74
C LEU A 72 -4.77 1.40 6.34
N ARG A 73 -4.44 0.51 7.30
CA ARG A 73 -4.40 -0.94 7.05
C ARG A 73 -5.75 -1.48 6.56
N LYS A 74 -6.85 -0.98 7.12
CA LYS A 74 -8.21 -1.37 6.70
C LYS A 74 -8.52 -0.92 5.26
N GLN A 75 -8.11 0.27 4.86
CA GLN A 75 -8.34 0.78 3.50
C GLN A 75 -7.46 0.04 2.48
N THR A 76 -6.15 -0.09 2.74
CA THR A 76 -5.23 -0.80 1.84
C THR A 76 -5.56 -2.29 1.71
N SER A 77 -6.03 -2.93 2.79
CA SER A 77 -6.46 -4.34 2.72
C SER A 77 -7.77 -4.53 1.96
N LYS A 78 -8.70 -3.57 2.00
CA LYS A 78 -9.93 -3.59 1.19
C LYS A 78 -9.59 -3.53 -0.30
N ASP A 79 -8.68 -2.66 -0.70
CA ASP A 79 -8.27 -2.54 -2.10
C ASP A 79 -7.49 -3.75 -2.58
N ARG A 80 -6.64 -4.33 -1.72
CA ARG A 80 -5.99 -5.61 -2.01
C ARG A 80 -7.01 -6.74 -2.18
N LYS A 81 -8.01 -6.85 -1.30
CA LYS A 81 -9.10 -7.84 -1.43
C LYS A 81 -9.94 -7.63 -2.68
N ARG A 82 -10.22 -6.38 -3.06
CA ARG A 82 -10.98 -6.04 -4.28
C ARG A 82 -10.19 -6.38 -5.55
N LYS A 83 -8.88 -6.11 -5.58
CA LYS A 83 -7.98 -6.53 -6.67
C LYS A 83 -7.89 -8.05 -6.78
N LEU A 84 -7.76 -8.76 -5.66
CA LEU A 84 -7.70 -10.23 -5.64
C LEU A 84 -9.00 -10.85 -6.17
N ARG A 85 -10.16 -10.32 -5.77
CA ARG A 85 -11.48 -10.77 -6.29
C ARG A 85 -11.66 -10.54 -7.79
N ARG A 86 -11.11 -9.46 -8.37
CA ARG A 86 -11.13 -9.25 -9.84
C ARG A 86 -10.27 -10.28 -10.58
N ASN A 87 -9.14 -10.66 -10.02
CA ASN A 87 -8.24 -11.63 -10.65
C ASN A 87 -8.84 -13.05 -10.70
N LEU A 88 -9.59 -13.45 -9.67
CA LEU A 88 -10.26 -14.76 -9.65
C LEU A 88 -11.39 -14.88 -10.69
N ASN A 89 -12.01 -13.78 -11.11
CA ASN A 89 -13.13 -13.81 -12.05
C ASN A 89 -12.68 -13.87 -13.53
N SER A 90 -11.42 -13.53 -13.85
CA SER A 90 -10.91 -13.67 -15.22
C SER A 90 -10.61 -15.12 -15.60
N GLN A 91 -10.26 -15.96 -14.61
CA GLN A 91 -9.91 -17.36 -14.85
C GLN A 91 -11.08 -18.17 -15.44
N GLN A 92 -12.32 -17.84 -15.07
CA GLN A 92 -13.51 -18.50 -15.60
C GLN A 92 -13.75 -18.16 -17.07
N TRP A 93 -13.55 -16.89 -17.46
CA TRP A 93 -13.69 -16.47 -18.86
C TRP A 93 -12.66 -17.13 -19.77
N THR A 94 -11.43 -17.33 -19.29
CA THR A 94 -10.39 -18.06 -20.04
C THR A 94 -10.74 -19.52 -20.29
N MET A 95 -11.38 -20.21 -19.32
CA MET A 95 -11.83 -21.60 -19.52
C MET A 95 -12.93 -21.68 -20.58
N VAL A 96 -13.89 -20.76 -20.57
CA VAL A 96 -15.01 -20.74 -21.54
C VAL A 96 -14.51 -20.54 -22.97
N THR A 97 -13.56 -19.63 -23.21
CA THR A 97 -12.98 -19.41 -24.54
C THR A 97 -12.24 -20.65 -25.06
N ILE A 98 -11.45 -21.32 -24.22
CA ILE A 98 -10.74 -22.56 -24.60
C ILE A 98 -11.73 -23.65 -25.01
N VAL A 99 -12.77 -23.90 -24.20
CA VAL A 99 -13.81 -24.90 -24.51
C VAL A 99 -14.53 -24.57 -25.81
N THR A 100 -14.83 -23.28 -26.04
CA THR A 100 -15.51 -22.83 -27.27
C THR A 100 -14.67 -23.08 -28.51
N ILE A 101 -13.35 -22.81 -28.45
CA ILE A 101 -12.41 -23.07 -29.56
C ILE A 101 -12.34 -24.57 -29.87
N ILE A 102 -12.22 -25.42 -28.84
CA ILE A 102 -12.18 -26.88 -29.02
C ILE A 102 -13.48 -27.38 -29.67
N LEU A 103 -14.63 -26.89 -29.20
CA LEU A 103 -15.93 -27.26 -29.76
C LEU A 103 -16.04 -26.85 -31.24
N LEU A 104 -15.54 -25.66 -31.60
CA LEU A 104 -15.46 -25.20 -32.99
C LEU A 104 -14.60 -26.13 -33.87
N CYS A 105 -13.44 -26.57 -33.37
CA CYS A 105 -12.58 -27.52 -34.08
C CYS A 105 -13.25 -28.89 -34.29
N VAL A 106 -13.98 -29.38 -33.29
CA VAL A 106 -14.73 -30.65 -33.40
C VAL A 106 -15.83 -30.54 -34.44
N LEU A 107 -16.59 -29.44 -34.44
CA LEU A 107 -17.61 -29.18 -35.46
C LEU A 107 -17.01 -29.09 -36.86
N ALA A 108 -15.90 -28.36 -37.02
CA ALA A 108 -15.21 -28.23 -38.30
C ALA A 108 -14.75 -29.60 -38.82
N TYR A 109 -14.17 -30.44 -37.97
CA TYR A 109 -13.77 -31.81 -38.33
C TYR A 109 -14.98 -32.65 -38.76
N TRP A 110 -16.09 -32.55 -38.04
CA TRP A 110 -17.31 -33.31 -38.34
C TRP A 110 -17.89 -32.94 -39.71
N VAL A 111 -17.91 -31.65 -40.03
CA VAL A 111 -18.35 -31.14 -41.35
C VAL A 111 -17.44 -31.66 -42.46
N ILE A 112 -16.11 -31.62 -42.28
CA ILE A 112 -15.16 -32.12 -43.29
C ILE A 112 -15.34 -33.62 -43.51
N ARG A 113 -15.46 -34.41 -42.44
CA ARG A 113 -15.66 -35.86 -42.53
C ARG A 113 -16.98 -36.21 -43.23
N LEU A 114 -18.05 -35.45 -42.95
CA LEU A 114 -19.33 -35.63 -43.62
C LEU A 114 -19.25 -35.32 -45.12
N TYR A 115 -18.47 -34.30 -45.50
CA TYR A 115 -18.26 -33.92 -46.90
C TYR A 115 -17.41 -34.96 -47.65
N GLN A 116 -16.35 -35.49 -47.02
CA GLN A 116 -15.49 -36.53 -47.59
C GLN A 116 -16.20 -37.88 -47.75
N HIS A 117 -17.21 -38.20 -46.93
CA HIS A 117 -18.00 -39.42 -47.08
C HIS A 117 -19.11 -39.30 -48.15
N LYS A 118 -19.44 -38.07 -48.60
CA LYS A 118 -20.47 -37.83 -49.62
C LYS A 118 -19.93 -37.72 -51.05
N VAL A 119 -18.61 -37.62 -51.23
CA VAL A 119 -17.90 -37.71 -52.53
C VAL A 119 -17.47 -39.14 -52.77
#